data_AF-A0A919PXI0-F1
#
_entry.id   AF-A0A919PXI0-F1
#
_cell.length_a   1.000
_cell.length_b   1.000
_cell.length_c   1.000
_cell.angle_alpha   90.00
_cell.angle_beta   90.00
_cell.angle_gamma   90.00
#
_symmetry.space_group_name_H-M   'P 1'
#
loop_
_entity.id
_entity.type
_entity.pdbx_description
1 polymer ?
#
loop_
_entity_poly.entity_id
_entity_poly.type
_entity_poly.pdbx_seq_one_letter_code
_entity_poly.pdbx_strand_id
1 'polypeptide(L)' 'MPRLVAPALPAGALRAIAQPRIAVDDELMLRPWRADDADLVRTAFTTPDIQRWHMRSIDGDAEVQQWIDD' A
#
# COMPACT_ATOMS: atom_id res chain seq x y z
N MET A 1 20.65 -8.24 -8.70
CA MET A 1 20.61 -8.44 -10.17
C MET A 1 20.27 -7.12 -10.84
N PRO A 2 21.10 -6.59 -11.75
CA PRO A 2 20.77 -5.38 -12.48
C PRO A 2 19.61 -5.64 -13.46
N ARG A 3 18.68 -4.69 -13.58
CA ARG A 3 17.59 -4.75 -14.58
C ARG A 3 18.17 -4.32 -15.93
N LEU A 4 17.92 -5.12 -16.98
CA LEU A 4 18.36 -4.82 -18.35
C LEU A 4 17.41 -3.90 -19.12
N VAL A 5 16.23 -3.63 -18.56
CA VAL A 5 15.20 -2.77 -19.15
C VAL A 5 14.98 -1.57 -18.25
N ALA A 6 15.02 -0.38 -18.85
CA ALA A 6 14.70 0.87 -18.16
C ALA A 6 13.21 0.91 -17.78
N PRO A 7 12.84 1.50 -16.63
CA PRO A 7 11.45 1.70 -16.28
C PRO A 7 10.71 2.51 -17.36
N ALA A 8 9.49 2.11 -17.71
CA ALA A 8 8.65 2.88 -18.63
C ALA A 8 8.26 4.26 -18.07
N LEU A 9 8.21 4.37 -16.73
CA LEU A 9 7.97 5.61 -16.00
C LEU A 9 9.00 5.75 -14.88
N PRO A 10 9.41 6.99 -14.53
CA PRO A 10 10.19 7.24 -13.33
C PRO A 10 9.51 6.70 -12.07
N ALA A 11 10.30 6.33 -11.06
CA ALA A 11 9.75 5.98 -9.77
C ALA A 11 8.90 7.13 -9.21
N GLY A 12 7.73 6.81 -8.65
CA GLY A 12 6.80 7.80 -8.11
C GLY A 12 5.91 8.52 -9.13
N ALA A 13 6.10 8.32 -10.45
CA ALA A 13 5.27 8.99 -11.46
C ALA A 13 3.75 8.75 -11.26
N LEU A 14 3.37 7.53 -10.87
CA LEU A 14 1.98 7.18 -10.56
C LEU A 14 1.53 7.67 -9.19
N ARG A 15 2.43 7.84 -8.22
CA ARG A 15 2.09 8.38 -6.89
C ARG A 15 1.81 9.88 -6.95
N ALA A 16 2.52 10.59 -7.82
CA ALA A 16 2.44 12.04 -7.95
C ALA A 16 1.11 12.55 -8.57
N ILE A 17 0.29 11.65 -9.12
CA ILE A 17 -1.04 11.99 -9.64
C ILE A 17 -2.11 11.76 -8.58
N ALA A 18 -3.22 12.51 -8.69
CA ALA A 18 -4.38 12.31 -7.84
C ALA A 18 -4.88 10.87 -7.97
N GLN A 19 -4.79 10.12 -6.87
CA GLN A 19 -5.21 8.73 -6.82
C GLN A 19 -6.75 8.62 -6.91
N PRO A 20 -7.27 7.69 -7.73
CA PRO A 20 -8.70 7.59 -7.96
C PRO A 20 -9.45 7.01 -6.75
N ARG A 21 -10.76 7.20 -6.73
CA ARG A 21 -11.70 6.43 -5.92
C ARG A 21 -12.48 5.52 -6.86
N ILE A 22 -12.41 4.22 -6.64
CA ILE A 22 -13.02 3.21 -7.50
C ILE A 22 -14.09 2.52 -6.67
N ALA A 23 -15.36 2.74 -7.03
CA ALA A 23 -16.45 1.98 -6.44
C ALA A 23 -16.42 0.55 -7.00
N VAL A 24 -16.52 -0.42 -6.11
CA VAL A 24 -16.83 -1.81 -6.43
C VAL A 24 -18.25 -1.98 -5.95
N ASP A 25 -19.20 -2.02 -6.89
CA ASP A 25 -20.64 -1.99 -6.61
C ASP A 25 -21.06 -0.87 -5.62
N ASP A 26 -22.12 -1.11 -4.84
CA ASP A 26 -22.68 -0.15 -3.87
C ASP A 26 -22.17 -0.39 -2.44
N GLU A 27 -21.36 -1.42 -2.21
CA GLU A 27 -20.89 -1.83 -0.88
C GLU A 27 -19.42 -1.46 -0.62
N LEU A 28 -18.59 -1.41 -1.67
CA LEU A 28 -17.14 -1.29 -1.51
C LEU A 28 -16.56 -0.12 -2.31
N MET A 29 -15.51 0.48 -1.75
CA MET A 29 -14.76 1.55 -2.42
C MET A 29 -13.26 1.40 -2.17
N LEU A 30 -12.50 1.28 -3.25
CA LEU A 30 -11.06 1.48 -3.22
C LEU A 30 -10.78 2.97 -3.24
N ARG A 31 -9.99 3.44 -2.29
CA ARG A 31 -9.64 4.85 -2.12
C ARG A 31 -8.19 4.96 -1.65
N PRO A 32 -7.58 6.16 -1.73
CA PRO A 32 -6.30 6.42 -1.11
C PRO A 32 -6.35 6.16 0.40
N TRP A 33 -5.21 5.73 0.95
CA TRP A 33 -5.04 5.55 2.39
C TRP A 33 -5.20 6.87 3.15
N ARG A 34 -5.58 6.76 4.41
CA ARG A 34 -5.71 7.84 5.39
C ARG A 34 -4.96 7.43 6.65
N ALA A 35 -4.50 8.39 7.43
CA ALA A 35 -3.79 8.13 8.69
C ALA A 35 -4.57 7.17 9.62
N ASP A 36 -5.89 7.32 9.67
CA ASP A 36 -6.77 6.47 10.50
C ASP A 36 -6.87 5.01 10.02
N ASP A 37 -6.35 4.68 8.83
CA ASP A 37 -6.32 3.29 8.34
C ASP A 37 -5.13 2.49 8.91
N ALA A 38 -4.21 3.13 9.64
CA ALA A 38 -2.98 2.50 10.11
C ALA A 38 -3.22 1.22 10.90
N ASP A 39 -4.19 1.23 11.82
CA ASP A 39 -4.49 0.03 12.61
C ASP A 39 -4.96 -1.13 11.74
N LEU A 40 -5.78 -0.85 10.72
CA LEU A 40 -6.27 -1.87 9.78
C LEU A 40 -5.14 -2.40 8.89
N VAL A 41 -4.26 -1.53 8.41
CA VAL A 41 -3.08 -1.93 7.63
C VAL A 41 -2.16 -2.81 8.48
N ARG A 42 -1.87 -2.40 9.71
CA ARG A 42 -1.07 -3.18 10.66
C ARG A 42 -1.66 -4.56 10.88
N THR A 43 -2.97 -4.65 11.16
CA THR A 43 -3.66 -5.93 11.34
C THR A 43 -3.55 -6.81 10.10
N ALA A 44 -3.81 -6.28 8.91
CA ALA A 44 -3.73 -7.06 7.67
C ALA A 44 -2.32 -7.62 7.42
N PHE A 45 -1.29 -6.79 7.58
CA PHE A 45 0.09 -7.15 7.27
C PHE A 45 0.79 -7.98 8.36
N THR A 46 0.21 -8.05 9.57
CA THR A 46 0.66 -8.95 10.65
C THR A 46 -0.18 -10.23 10.74
N THR A 47 -1.28 -10.33 9.98
CA THR A 47 -2.11 -11.54 9.94
C THR A 47 -1.34 -12.67 9.26
N PRO A 48 -1.05 -13.80 9.93
CA PRO A 48 -0.17 -14.85 9.38
C PRO A 48 -0.63 -15.40 8.02
N ASP A 49 -1.94 -15.58 7.83
CA ASP A 49 -2.52 -16.11 6.60
C ASP A 49 -2.37 -15.14 5.41
N ILE A 50 -2.37 -13.84 5.67
CA ILE A 50 -2.13 -12.78 4.68
C ILE A 50 -0.63 -12.61 4.46
N GLN A 51 0.14 -12.56 5.55
CA GLN A 51 1.61 -12.40 5.56
C GLN A 51 2.34 -13.46 4.76
N ARG A 52 1.83 -14.69 4.77
CA ARG A 52 2.34 -15.81 3.98
C ARG A 52 2.51 -15.48 2.50
N TRP A 53 1.71 -14.57 1.95
CA TRP A 53 1.68 -14.28 0.51
C TRP A 53 2.38 -12.99 0.08
N HIS A 54 2.56 -12.01 0.98
CA HIS A 54 3.08 -10.68 0.60
C HIS A 54 4.54 -10.41 0.98
N MET A 55 5.24 -11.34 1.65
CA MET A 55 6.67 -11.27 2.00
C MET A 55 7.09 -9.94 2.68
N ARG A 56 6.19 -9.32 3.43
CA ARG A 56 6.44 -8.07 4.18
C ARG A 56 6.21 -8.32 5.66
N SER A 57 7.12 -7.84 6.50
CA SER A 57 6.91 -7.68 7.94
C SER A 57 6.61 -6.23 8.24
N ILE A 58 6.00 -5.98 9.40
CA ILE A 58 5.86 -4.66 9.99
C ILE A 58 6.47 -4.76 11.38
N ASP A 59 7.47 -3.94 11.66
CA ASP A 59 8.25 -3.98 12.89
C ASP A 59 7.73 -2.95 13.93
N GLY A 60 6.75 -2.11 13.57
CA GLY A 60 6.07 -1.21 14.50
C GLY A 60 5.11 -0.19 13.86
N ASP A 61 4.38 0.55 14.69
CA ASP A 61 3.32 1.47 14.24
C ASP A 61 3.86 2.65 13.41
N ALA A 62 5.08 3.10 13.69
CA ALA A 62 5.74 4.17 12.93
C ALA A 62 6.01 3.77 11.47
N GLU A 63 6.31 2.49 11.22
CA GLU A 63 6.52 1.98 9.86
C GLU A 63 5.20 1.99 9.07
N VAL A 64 4.08 1.70 9.73
CA VAL A 64 2.75 1.73 9.08
C VAL A 64 2.36 3.14 8.68
N GLN A 65 2.60 4.12 9.56
CA GLN A 65 2.37 5.53 9.25
C GLN A 65 3.21 5.97 8.06
N GLN A 66 4.50 5.58 8.03
CA GLN A 66 5.35 5.85 6.89
C GLN A 66 4.77 5.26 5.60
N TRP A 67 4.26 4.03 5.61
CA TRP A 67 3.66 3.40 4.42
C TRP A 67 2.39 4.09 3.93
N ILE A 68 1.61 4.69 4.83
CA ILE A 68 0.38 5.42 4.50
C ILE A 68 0.69 6.81 3.93
N ASP A 69 1.75 7.45 4.45
CA ASP A 69 2.19 8.77 4.01
C ASP A 69 3.04 8.71 2.72
N ASP A 70 3.68 7.56 2.44
CA ASP A 70 4.52 7.28 1.26
C ASP A 70 3.77 6.97 -0.05
#